data_AF-A0A8X6RTM8-F1
#
_entry.id   AF-A0A8X6RTM8-F1
#
_cell.length_a   1.000
_cell.length_b   1.000
_cell.length_c   1.000
_cell.angle_alpha   90.00
_cell.angle_beta   90.00
_cell.angle_gamma   90.00
#
_symmetry.space_group_name_H-M   'P 1'
#
loop_
_entity.id
_entity.type
_entity.pdbx_description
1 polymer ?
#
loop_
_entity_poly.entity_id
_entity_poly.type
_entity_poly.pdbx_seq_one_letter_code
_entity_poly.pdbx_strand_id
1 'polypeptide(L)'
;MSPNKELDGRISYFLPHHAVRRKDSITTKLRVVFDGSCKPPNSNSLNSVLGVGQILQPDIFTLLVWFRVNEIAFTADIKQMYRQILIDPVNQNLQKIVWRKSLDSNIKEYKLSTVTYIGLIFGY
;
A
#
# COMPACT_ATOMS: atom_id res chain seq x y z
N MET A 1 0.32 14.20 29.92
CA MET A 1 -0.98 13.55 29.71
C MET A 1 -1.51 14.01 28.37
N SER A 2 -1.38 13.19 27.32
CA SER A 2 -1.94 13.51 26.00
C SER A 2 -3.43 13.18 26.03
N PRO A 3 -4.31 14.07 25.51
CA PRO A 3 -5.74 13.88 25.59
C PRO A 3 -6.13 12.66 24.75
N ASN A 4 -6.86 11.74 25.38
CA ASN A 4 -7.54 10.63 24.73
C ASN A 4 -8.43 11.20 23.62
N LYS A 5 -7.97 11.09 22.37
CA LYS A 5 -8.86 11.18 21.21
C LYS A 5 -9.81 10.00 21.35
N GLU A 6 -11.08 10.30 21.60
CA GLU A 6 -12.15 9.31 21.53
C GLU A 6 -12.01 8.53 20.23
N LEU A 7 -11.78 7.23 20.36
CA LEU A 7 -11.88 6.29 19.26
C LEU A 7 -13.37 6.24 18.91
N ASP A 8 -13.80 7.07 17.94
CA ASP A 8 -14.98 6.77 17.13
C ASP A 8 -14.92 5.26 16.86
N GLY A 9 -15.94 4.49 17.27
CA GLY A 9 -15.90 3.03 17.49
C GLY A 9 -15.60 2.16 16.27
N ARG A 10 -14.98 2.74 15.24
CA ARG A 10 -14.52 2.18 13.99
C ARG A 10 -13.05 1.75 14.10
N ILE A 11 -12.80 0.50 13.71
CA ILE A 11 -11.46 -0.10 13.65
C ILE A 11 -10.52 0.81 12.85
N SER A 12 -9.36 1.11 13.42
CA SER A 12 -8.34 1.97 12.82
C SER A 12 -6.99 1.28 12.86
N TYR A 13 -6.21 1.42 11.78
CA TYR A 13 -4.86 0.86 11.69
C TYR A 13 -3.90 1.90 11.13
N PHE A 14 -2.79 2.12 11.85
CA PHE A 14 -1.70 2.97 11.41
C PHE A 14 -0.66 2.12 10.70
N LEU A 15 -0.49 2.38 9.40
CA LEU A 15 0.41 1.65 8.52
C LEU A 15 1.83 2.20 8.67
N PRO A 16 2.77 1.41 9.24
CA PRO A 16 4.17 1.80 9.28
C PRO A 16 4.68 2.01 7.87
N HIS A 17 5.50 3.05 7.70
CA HIS A 17 6.09 3.34 6.41
C HIS A 17 7.48 3.95 6.58
N HIS A 18 8.33 3.70 5.59
CA HIS A 18 9.66 4.27 5.54
C HIS A 18 10.03 4.62 4.11
N ALA A 19 10.97 5.54 3.96
CA ALA A 19 11.44 5.97 2.66
C ALA A 19 12.66 5.15 2.25
N VAL A 20 12.57 4.50 1.08
CA VAL A 20 13.67 3.78 0.45
C VAL A 20 14.23 4.64 -0.68
N ARG A 21 15.53 4.96 -0.59
CA ARG A 21 16.23 5.73 -1.62
C ARG A 21 17.01 4.80 -2.54
N ARG A 22 16.65 4.77 -3.82
CA ARG A 22 17.41 4.04 -4.85
C ARG A 22 18.29 5.05 -5.58
N LYS A 23 19.58 5.09 -5.23
CA LYS A 23 20.55 6.04 -5.82
C LYS A 23 20.70 5.83 -7.33
N ASP A 24 20.51 4.60 -7.80
CA ASP A 24 20.73 4.20 -9.20
C ASP A 24 19.45 4.33 -10.06
N SER A 25 18.32 4.75 -9.46
CA SER A 25 17.10 4.98 -10.23
C SER A 25 17.10 6.39 -10.85
N ILE A 26 17.08 6.43 -12.18
CA ILE A 26 17.05 7.68 -12.95
C ILE A 26 15.72 8.44 -12.73
N THR A 27 14.59 7.73 -12.67
CA THR A 27 13.25 8.33 -12.68
C THR A 27 12.58 8.43 -11.29
N THR A 28 12.93 7.56 -10.32
CA THR A 28 12.27 7.55 -8.99
C THR A 28 13.29 7.33 -7.88
N LYS A 29 14.00 8.39 -7.51
CA LYS A 29 15.07 8.34 -6.48
C LYS A 29 14.57 7.99 -5.08
N LEU A 30 13.29 8.20 -4.77
CA LEU A 30 12.68 7.95 -3.46
C LEU A 30 11.35 7.21 -3.61
N ARG A 31 11.14 6.14 -2.84
CA ARG A 31 9.88 5.40 -2.75
C ARG A 31 9.47 5.26 -1.28
N VAL A 32 8.19 5.41 -1.00
CA VAL A 32 7.64 5.09 0.33
C VAL A 32 7.19 3.64 0.31
N VAL A 33 7.69 2.86 1.26
CA VAL A 33 7.29 1.46 1.47
C VAL A 33 6.38 1.41 2.68
N PHE A 34 5.22 0.79 2.52
CA PHE A 34 4.26 0.54 3.58
C PHE A 34 4.37 -0.91 4.05
N ASP A 35 4.47 -1.11 5.36
CA ASP A 35 4.61 -2.44 5.96
C ASP A 35 3.31 -2.88 6.63
N GLY A 36 2.47 -3.61 5.89
CA GLY A 36 1.24 -4.22 6.40
C GLY A 36 1.47 -5.52 7.15
N SER A 37 2.71 -6.01 7.21
CA SER A 37 3.09 -7.23 7.92
C SER A 37 3.53 -6.96 9.36
N CYS A 38 3.88 -5.71 9.67
CA CYS A 38 4.20 -5.26 11.02
C CYS A 38 3.07 -5.62 11.99
N LYS A 39 3.42 -6.17 13.15
CA LYS A 39 2.49 -6.55 14.21
C LYS A 39 2.59 -5.51 15.34
N PRO A 40 1.61 -4.61 15.50
CA PRO A 40 1.60 -3.71 16.64
C PRO A 40 1.40 -4.50 17.94
N PRO A 41 1.90 -4.01 19.10
CA PRO A 41 1.74 -4.69 20.38
C PRO A 41 0.28 -5.04 20.64
N ASN A 42 0.01 -6.28 21.03
CA ASN A 42 -1.33 -6.80 21.32
C ASN A 42 -2.33 -6.73 20.15
N SER A 43 -1.85 -6.73 18.90
CA SER A 43 -2.72 -6.72 17.73
C SER A 43 -2.14 -7.54 16.57
N ASN A 44 -3.03 -7.92 15.64
CA ASN A 44 -2.66 -8.62 14.42
C ASN A 44 -2.11 -7.64 13.38
N SER A 45 -1.25 -8.13 12.48
CA SER A 45 -0.83 -7.32 11.34
C SER A 45 -1.98 -7.15 10.36
N LEU A 46 -2.00 -6.03 9.63
CA LEU A 46 -3.05 -5.75 8.65
C LEU A 46 -3.21 -6.90 7.65
N ASN A 47 -2.09 -7.44 7.13
CA ASN A 47 -2.10 -8.55 6.18
C ASN A 47 -2.71 -9.84 6.73
N SER A 48 -2.66 -10.07 8.05
CA SER A 48 -3.24 -11.27 8.66
C SER A 48 -4.75 -11.16 8.91
N VAL A 49 -5.30 -9.94 8.87
CA VAL A 49 -6.73 -9.67 9.08
C VAL A 49 -7.47 -9.44 7.77
N LEU A 50 -6.78 -8.94 6.73
CA LEU A 50 -7.36 -8.77 5.41
C LEU A 50 -7.63 -10.14 4.76
N GLY A 51 -8.86 -10.33 4.30
CA GLY A 51 -9.24 -11.52 3.55
C GLY A 51 -8.53 -11.57 2.19
N VAL A 52 -8.08 -12.75 1.80
CA VAL A 52 -7.52 -12.99 0.47
C VAL A 52 -8.67 -13.05 -0.53
N GLY A 53 -8.70 -12.12 -1.48
CA GLY A 53 -9.66 -12.14 -2.58
C GLY A 53 -9.37 -13.30 -3.55
N GLN A 54 -10.36 -13.66 -4.37
CA GLN A 54 -10.18 -14.63 -5.43
C GLN A 54 -9.15 -14.13 -6.46
N ILE A 55 -8.33 -15.05 -6.98
CA ILE A 55 -7.44 -14.76 -8.10
C ILE A 55 -8.30 -14.63 -9.37
N LEU A 56 -8.47 -13.39 -9.85
CA LEU A 56 -9.22 -13.10 -11.07
C LEU A 56 -8.35 -13.14 -12.34
N GLN A 57 -7.03 -13.09 -12.17
CA GLN A 57 -6.08 -13.04 -13.29
C GLN A 57 -5.80 -14.46 -13.80
N PRO A 58 -5.77 -14.68 -15.12
CA PRO A 58 -5.30 -15.95 -15.67
C PRO A 58 -3.84 -16.17 -15.27
N ASP A 59 -3.41 -17.42 -15.23
CA ASP A 59 -2.01 -17.73 -14.99
C ASP A 59 -1.11 -17.16 -16.10
N ILE A 60 0.14 -16.93 -15.75
CA ILE A 60 1.09 -16.26 -16.65
C ILE A 60 1.34 -17.06 -17.94
N PHE A 61 1.27 -18.40 -17.89
CA PHE A 61 1.49 -19.23 -19.06
C PHE A 61 0.32 -19.08 -20.04
N THR A 62 -0.91 -19.17 -19.55
CA THR A 62 -2.12 -18.92 -20.36
C THR A 62 -2.09 -17.53 -20.99
N LEU A 63 -1.72 -16.50 -20.21
CA LEU A 63 -1.60 -15.13 -20.72
C LEU A 63 -0.57 -15.03 -21.86
N LEU A 64 0.59 -15.69 -21.72
CA LEU A 64 1.64 -15.70 -22.75
C LEU A 64 1.22 -16.46 -24.01
N VAL A 65 0.46 -17.55 -23.88
CA VAL A 65 -0.10 -18.28 -25.02
C VAL A 65 -1.07 -17.38 -25.79
N TRP A 66 -2.04 -16.77 -25.11
CA TRP A 66 -2.99 -15.84 -25.75
C TRP A 66 -2.30 -14.64 -26.41
N PHE A 67 -1.25 -14.11 -25.78
CA PHE A 67 -0.47 -13.02 -26.34
C PHE A 67 0.21 -13.40 -27.67
N ARG A 68 0.50 -14.68 -27.89
CA ARG A 68 1.13 -15.19 -29.13
C ARG A 68 0.14 -15.65 -30.20
N VAL A 69 -1.16 -15.73 -29.90
CA VAL A 69 -2.18 -16.20 -30.87
C VAL A 69 -2.32 -15.24 -32.05
N ASN A 70 -2.18 -13.93 -31.80
CA ASN A 70 -2.33 -12.92 -32.84
C ASN A 70 -0.96 -12.47 -33.38
N GLU A 71 -0.92 -12.11 -34.66
CA GLU A 71 0.30 -11.63 -35.34
C GLU A 71 0.81 -10.31 -34.76
N ILE A 72 -0.11 -9.47 -34.25
CA ILE A 72 0.19 -8.14 -33.72
C ILE A 72 -0.30 -8.07 -32.28
N ALA A 73 0.57 -7.57 -31.39
CA ALA A 73 0.25 -7.36 -29.99
C ALA A 73 0.66 -5.95 -29.52
N PHE A 74 -0.16 -5.35 -28.68
CA PHE A 74 0.10 -4.05 -28.05
C PHE A 74 0.45 -4.25 -26.59
N THR A 75 1.43 -3.48 -26.11
CA THR A 75 1.82 -3.45 -24.69
C THR A 75 1.90 -2.01 -24.21
N ALA A 76 1.50 -1.79 -22.97
CA ALA A 76 1.58 -0.50 -22.30
C ALA A 76 1.84 -0.70 -20.81
N ASP A 77 2.65 0.17 -20.22
CA ASP A 77 2.87 0.23 -18.77
C ASP A 77 1.93 1.26 -18.15
N ILE A 78 1.05 0.82 -17.24
CA ILE A 78 0.16 1.73 -16.51
C ILE A 78 0.88 2.22 -15.25
N LYS A 79 1.43 3.43 -15.36
CA LYS A 79 2.14 4.08 -14.25
C LYS A 79 1.23 4.17 -13.02
N GLN A 80 1.70 3.58 -11.91
CA GLN A 80 1.02 3.61 -10.61
C GLN A 80 -0.42 3.08 -10.65
N MET A 81 -0.67 1.97 -11.37
CA MET A 81 -2.02 1.40 -11.56
C MET A 81 -2.86 1.28 -10.28
N TYR A 82 -2.28 0.86 -9.16
CA TYR A 82 -3.00 0.72 -7.88
C TYR A 82 -3.57 2.05 -7.36
N ARG A 83 -2.89 3.18 -7.64
CA ARG A 83 -3.37 4.51 -7.24
C ARG A 83 -4.59 4.98 -8.02
N GLN A 84 -4.96 4.28 -9.09
CA GLN A 84 -6.18 4.57 -9.86
C GLN A 84 -7.44 3.97 -9.22
N ILE A 85 -7.29 3.15 -8.18
CA ILE A 85 -8.40 2.48 -7.48
C ILE A 85 -8.66 3.19 -6.16
N LEU A 86 -9.86 3.73 -5.98
CA LEU A 86 -10.30 4.33 -4.73
C LEU A 86 -10.68 3.25 -3.72
N ILE A 87 -10.30 3.47 -2.46
CA ILE A 87 -10.72 2.65 -1.33
C ILE A 87 -12.04 3.20 -0.80
N ASP A 88 -12.96 2.29 -0.51
CA ASP A 88 -14.21 2.62 0.18
C ASP A 88 -13.94 3.48 1.43
N PRO A 89 -14.63 4.62 1.63
CA PRO A 89 -14.41 5.51 2.76
C PRO A 89 -14.44 4.82 4.14
N VAL A 90 -15.22 3.75 4.30
CA VAL A 90 -15.29 2.95 5.54
C VAL A 90 -13.96 2.25 5.82
N ASN A 91 -13.27 1.79 4.78
CA ASN A 91 -12.02 1.04 4.86
C ASN A 91 -10.76 1.93 4.90
N GLN A 92 -10.86 3.22 4.59
CA GLN A 92 -9.72 4.15 4.63
C GLN A 92 -9.11 4.30 6.03
N ASN A 93 -9.88 4.01 7.09
CA ASN A 93 -9.36 3.99 8.47
C ASN A 93 -8.31 2.90 8.72
N LEU A 94 -8.22 1.88 7.86
CA LEU A 94 -7.21 0.83 7.92
C LEU A 94 -5.89 1.21 7.22
N GLN A 95 -5.86 2.36 6.53
CA GLN A 95 -4.69 2.88 5.82
C GLN A 95 -4.31 4.26 6.32
N LYS A 96 -4.27 4.43 7.66
CA LYS A 96 -3.81 5.68 8.28
C LYS A 96 -2.29 5.74 8.30
N ILE A 97 -1.73 6.92 8.10
CA ILE A 97 -0.29 7.16 8.25
C ILE A 97 -0.06 8.40 9.10
N VAL A 98 1.11 8.48 9.71
CA VAL A 98 1.59 9.68 10.40
C VAL A 98 2.68 10.35 9.57
N TRP A 99 2.61 11.67 9.42
CA TRP A 99 3.62 12.41 8.65
C TRP A 99 3.90 13.78 9.28
N ARG A 100 5.15 14.22 9.17
CA ARG A 100 5.60 15.56 9.58
C ARG A 100 6.64 16.08 8.59
N LYS A 101 6.71 17.40 8.42
CA LYS A 101 7.60 18.04 7.43
C LYS A 101 9.04 18.16 7.95
N SER A 102 9.19 18.47 9.22
CA SER A 102 10.46 18.58 9.96
C SER A 102 10.33 17.99 11.35
N LEU A 103 11.45 17.80 12.05
CA LEU A 103 11.45 17.27 13.42
C LEU A 103 10.65 18.15 14.39
N ASP A 104 10.69 19.47 14.19
CA ASP A 104 10.02 20.46 15.04
C ASP A 104 8.54 20.66 14.68
N SER A 105 8.09 20.09 13.56
CA SER A 105 6.69 20.19 13.13
C SER A 105 5.82 19.13 13.81
N ASN A 106 4.58 19.51 14.11
CA ASN A 106 3.59 18.59 14.66
C ASN A 106 3.33 17.40 13.72
N ILE A 107 3.24 16.21 14.31
CA ILE A 107 2.84 15.00 13.59
C ILE A 107 1.37 15.14 13.18
N LYS A 108 1.09 14.89 11.91
CA LYS A 108 -0.25 14.88 11.34
C LYS A 108 -0.65 13.47 10.94
N GLU A 109 -1.92 13.17 11.12
CA GLU A 109 -2.54 11.92 10.67
C GLU A 109 -3.13 12.13 9.27
N TYR A 110 -2.90 11.17 8.37
CA TYR A 110 -3.48 11.15 7.03
C TYR A 110 -4.15 9.81 6.78
N LYS A 111 -5.21 9.81 5.97
CA LYS A 111 -5.86 8.59 5.45
C LYS A 111 -5.54 8.46 3.98
N LEU A 112 -5.09 7.28 3.55
CA LEU A 112 -4.83 7.01 2.14
C LEU A 112 -6.15 6.63 1.46
N SER A 113 -6.49 7.32 0.38
CA SER A 113 -7.78 7.14 -0.32
C SER A 113 -7.71 6.16 -1.49
N THR A 114 -6.51 5.74 -1.89
CA THR A 114 -6.30 4.83 -3.02
C THR A 114 -5.50 3.61 -2.60
N VAL A 115 -5.64 2.50 -3.34
CA VAL A 115 -4.92 1.26 -3.06
C VAL A 115 -3.43 1.54 -3.06
N THR A 116 -2.79 1.25 -1.92
CA THR A 116 -1.36 1.44 -1.74
C THR A 116 -0.62 0.13 -1.92
N TYR A 117 0.64 0.23 -2.37
CA TYR A 117 1.51 -0.93 -2.42
C TYR A 117 1.89 -1.28 -0.98
N ILE A 118 1.26 -2.31 -0.43
CA ILE A 118 1.73 -2.92 0.81
C ILE A 118 2.95 -3.76 0.42
N GLY A 119 4.14 -3.27 0.76
CA GLY A 119 5.35 -4.04 0.59
C GLY A 119 5.33 -5.19 1.57
N LEU A 120 5.16 -6.41 1.06
CA LEU A 120 5.83 -7.56 1.69
C LEU A 120 7.32 -7.23 1.63
N ILE A 121 7.91 -6.85 2.76
CA ILE A 121 9.37 -6.80 2.89
C ILE A 121 9.83 -8.25 2.84
N PHE A 122 10.03 -8.79 1.64
CA PHE A 122 10.98 -9.88 1.47
C PHE A 122 12.35 -9.25 1.62
N GLY A 123 12.97 -9.48 2.77
CA GLY A 123 14.32 -9.02 3.05
C GLY A 123 15.30 -9.57 2.03
N TYR A 124 16.11 -8.67 1.48
CA TYR A 124 17.47 -8.91 1.01
C TYR A 124 18.28 -7.65 1.30
#